data_AF-A0A3D5VNA4-F1
#
_entry.id   AF-A0A3D5VNA4-F1
#
_cell.length_a   1.000
_cell.length_b   1.000
_cell.length_c   1.000
_cell.angle_alpha   90.00
_cell.angle_beta   90.00
_cell.angle_gamma   90.00
#
_symmetry.space_group_name_H-M   'P 1'
#
loop_
_entity.id
_entity.type
_entity.pdbx_description
1 polymer ?
#
loop_
_entity_poly.entity_id
_entity_poly.type
_entity_poly.pdbx_seq_one_letter_code
_entity_poly.pdbx_strand_id
1 'polypeptide(L)'
;MGARHLVGAVVDASMEATMFWGTPMHLPCYGLHRLLLAAAMALPWQAGAETRDSSWGLYVGKYHDAEPAGAIAGTAHYTEHYMLALTGSTTLWKSQDWPIALELDGMVGQQWGQASLTEVAVAPAIRWSGFPWRDVLRTDLRLAPLGISYTSEVGPMERGANGQGTRTLNFLFIEAAFSRPHTPEHEFFVRLHHRCAIYDLLNSHGANGEDFLSFGLRFKF
;
A
#
# COMPACT_ATOMS: atom_id res chain seq x y z
N MET A 1 -77.22 1.46 7.93
CA MET A 1 -77.19 0.96 6.54
C MET A 1 -76.10 1.71 5.79
N GLY A 2 -75.31 0.98 4.99
CA GLY A 2 -73.88 1.22 4.76
C GLY A 2 -73.47 2.41 3.91
N ALA A 3 -72.30 2.95 4.25
CA ALA A 3 -71.51 3.87 3.45
C ALA A 3 -70.34 3.10 2.80
N ARG A 4 -70.10 3.34 1.51
CA ARG A 4 -68.93 2.88 0.76
C ARG A 4 -67.80 3.89 0.91
N HIS A 5 -66.57 3.43 1.17
CA HIS A 5 -65.33 4.08 0.72
C HIS A 5 -64.19 3.05 0.59
N LEU A 6 -63.37 3.25 -0.44
CA LEU A 6 -62.20 2.48 -0.86
C LEU A 6 -60.99 2.68 0.07
N VAL A 7 -60.23 1.61 0.37
CA VAL A 7 -58.76 1.56 0.59
C VAL A 7 -58.34 0.10 0.30
N GLY A 8 -57.51 -0.20 -0.69
CA GLY A 8 -56.05 -0.22 -0.59
C GLY A 8 -55.57 -1.62 -0.17
N ALA A 9 -55.30 -2.51 -1.14
CA ALA A 9 -54.79 -3.85 -0.88
C ALA A 9 -53.26 -3.84 -0.83
N VAL A 10 -52.75 -4.17 0.35
CA VAL A 10 -51.36 -4.53 0.64
C VAL A 10 -51.06 -5.85 -0.06
N VAL A 11 -49.94 -5.94 -0.78
CA VAL A 11 -49.40 -7.22 -1.24
C VAL A 11 -47.98 -7.38 -0.71
N ASP A 12 -47.86 -8.45 0.05
CA ASP A 12 -46.70 -9.00 0.74
C ASP A 12 -45.59 -9.35 -0.24
N ALA A 13 -44.35 -8.97 0.07
CA ALA A 13 -43.17 -9.25 -0.74
C ALA A 13 -42.26 -10.18 0.05
N SER A 14 -42.53 -11.48 -0.05
CA SER A 14 -41.57 -12.51 0.33
C SER A 14 -41.67 -13.70 -0.60
N MET A 15 -40.50 -14.12 -1.08
CA MET A 15 -40.16 -15.38 -1.76
C MET A 15 -40.12 -15.36 -3.30
N GLU A 16 -39.03 -15.97 -3.78
CA GLU A 16 -38.72 -16.46 -5.13
C GLU A 16 -37.95 -15.52 -6.08
N ALA A 17 -36.62 -15.69 -6.11
CA ALA A 17 -35.85 -15.78 -7.37
C ALA A 17 -34.40 -16.23 -7.08
N THR A 18 -34.23 -17.52 -6.83
CA THR A 18 -32.95 -18.21 -7.04
C THR A 18 -32.85 -18.56 -8.53
N MET A 19 -31.64 -18.51 -9.09
CA MET A 19 -31.19 -19.18 -10.33
C MET A 19 -31.14 -18.32 -11.61
N PHE A 20 -30.00 -17.66 -11.85
CA PHE A 20 -29.41 -17.50 -13.19
C PHE A 20 -27.88 -17.33 -13.05
N TRP A 21 -27.15 -18.45 -13.15
CA TRP A 21 -25.70 -18.48 -13.34
C TRP A 21 -25.39 -18.33 -14.84
N GLY A 22 -24.59 -17.33 -15.19
CA GLY A 22 -23.98 -17.16 -16.50
C GLY A 22 -22.47 -16.93 -16.35
N THR A 23 -21.70 -18.01 -16.54
CA THR A 23 -20.26 -18.15 -16.85
C THR A 23 -19.30 -16.96 -16.65
N PRO A 24 -18.22 -17.10 -15.85
CA PRO A 24 -17.09 -16.19 -15.87
C PRO A 24 -16.21 -16.41 -17.13
N MET A 25 -15.90 -15.32 -17.81
CA MET A 25 -15.02 -15.27 -18.97
C MET A 25 -13.56 -15.34 -18.47
N HIS A 26 -12.92 -16.51 -18.60
CA HIS A 26 -11.50 -16.66 -18.34
C HIS A 26 -10.69 -16.06 -19.50
N LEU A 27 -10.13 -14.87 -19.28
CA LEU A 27 -9.02 -14.34 -20.09
C LEU A 27 -7.70 -14.86 -19.52
N PRO A 28 -6.91 -15.68 -20.24
CA PRO A 28 -5.62 -16.14 -19.78
C PRO A 28 -4.58 -15.01 -19.91
N CYS A 29 -4.35 -14.24 -18.85
CA CYS A 29 -3.23 -13.29 -18.77
C CYS A 29 -1.95 -14.00 -18.32
N TYR A 30 -1.51 -15.01 -19.07
CA TYR A 30 -0.27 -15.78 -18.78
C TYR A 30 1.00 -15.20 -19.45
N GLY A 31 0.96 -13.95 -19.94
CA GLY A 31 2.05 -13.37 -20.74
C GLY A 31 3.01 -12.42 -20.01
N LEU A 32 2.55 -11.68 -18.99
CA LEU A 32 3.32 -10.56 -18.43
C LEU A 32 4.22 -10.91 -17.23
N HIS A 33 3.90 -11.96 -16.50
CA HIS A 33 4.61 -12.33 -15.26
C HIS A 33 6.03 -12.85 -15.50
N ARG A 34 6.29 -13.46 -16.68
CA ARG A 34 7.61 -14.04 -17.00
C ARG A 34 8.65 -13.02 -17.46
N LEU A 35 8.21 -11.85 -17.94
CA LEU A 35 9.12 -10.81 -18.44
C LEU A 35 9.70 -9.94 -17.31
N LEU A 36 8.95 -9.71 -16.23
CA LEU A 36 9.40 -8.87 -15.11
C LEU A 36 10.40 -9.59 -14.18
N LEU A 37 10.24 -10.90 -13.97
CA LEU A 37 11.23 -11.69 -13.21
C LEU A 37 12.56 -11.88 -13.96
N ALA A 38 12.53 -11.96 -15.29
CA ALA A 38 13.75 -12.10 -16.09
C ALA A 38 14.59 -10.81 -16.12
N ALA A 39 13.96 -9.64 -16.08
CA ALA A 39 14.66 -8.36 -16.04
C ALA A 39 15.44 -8.15 -14.73
N ALA A 40 14.95 -8.69 -13.60
CA ALA A 40 15.64 -8.61 -12.31
C ALA A 40 16.91 -9.47 -12.24
N MET A 41 17.04 -10.49 -13.09
CA MET A 41 18.19 -11.41 -13.11
C MET A 41 19.25 -11.10 -14.17
N ALA A 42 18.96 -10.19 -15.11
CA ALA A 42 19.88 -9.85 -16.20
C ALA A 42 20.76 -8.62 -15.90
N LEU A 43 20.66 -8.03 -14.71
CA LEU A 43 21.53 -6.94 -14.31
C LEU A 43 22.92 -7.50 -13.97
N PRO A 44 23.98 -7.17 -14.74
CA PRO A 44 25.33 -7.56 -14.37
C PRO A 44 25.66 -6.95 -13.01
N TRP A 45 25.94 -7.83 -12.04
CA TRP A 45 26.39 -7.51 -10.70
C TRP A 45 27.83 -6.98 -10.76
N GLN A 46 28.02 -5.79 -11.32
CA GLN A 46 29.23 -5.02 -11.09
C GLN A 46 28.99 -4.19 -9.83
N ALA A 47 29.13 -4.85 -8.68
CA ALA A 47 29.12 -4.19 -7.39
C ALA A 47 30.41 -3.35 -7.26
N GLY A 48 30.37 -2.14 -7.81
CA GLY A 48 31.25 -1.09 -7.33
C GLY A 48 31.01 -0.93 -5.83
N ALA A 49 32.07 -0.80 -5.04
CA ALA A 49 31.98 -0.42 -3.65
C ALA A 49 31.51 1.05 -3.58
N GLU A 50 30.25 1.30 -3.93
CA GLU A 50 29.59 2.57 -3.66
C GLU A 50 29.28 2.65 -2.18
N THR A 51 29.50 3.83 -1.61
CA THR A 51 29.01 4.18 -0.27
C THR A 51 27.50 3.92 -0.23
N ARG A 52 27.08 2.98 0.62
CA ARG A 52 25.66 2.68 0.81
C ARG A 52 25.00 3.80 1.60
N ASP A 53 24.34 4.71 0.89
CA ASP A 53 23.50 5.72 1.52
C ASP A 53 22.40 5.01 2.32
N SER A 54 22.40 5.24 3.63
CA SER A 54 21.42 4.67 4.54
C SER A 54 20.63 5.79 5.19
N SER A 55 19.46 5.46 5.69
CA SER A 55 18.58 6.44 6.30
C SER A 55 17.70 5.81 7.34
N TRP A 56 17.26 6.63 8.28
CA TRP A 56 16.19 6.30 9.20
C TRP A 56 15.14 7.42 9.17
N GLY A 57 13.92 7.09 9.53
CA GLY A 57 12.83 8.04 9.55
C GLY A 57 11.73 7.62 10.52
N LEU A 58 10.81 8.55 10.71
CA LEU A 58 9.59 8.37 11.49
C LEU A 58 8.43 8.87 10.65
N TYR A 59 7.32 8.13 10.65
CA TYR A 59 6.07 8.59 10.05
C TYR A 59 4.86 8.29 10.91
N VAL A 60 3.84 9.11 10.72
CA VAL A 60 2.49 8.91 11.26
C VAL A 60 1.51 8.78 10.13
N GLY A 61 0.51 7.93 10.28
CA GLY A 61 -0.51 7.71 9.27
C GLY A 61 -1.90 7.60 9.85
N LYS A 62 -2.90 7.90 9.02
CA LYS A 62 -4.33 7.65 9.32
C LYS A 62 -4.89 6.72 8.26
N TYR A 63 -5.66 5.74 8.72
CA TYR A 63 -6.33 4.79 7.85
C TYR A 63 -7.32 5.48 6.91
N HIS A 64 -7.40 5.00 5.67
CA HIS A 64 -8.47 5.34 4.74
C HIS A 64 -8.98 4.11 3.98
N ASP A 65 -10.21 4.19 3.48
CA ASP A 65 -10.87 3.08 2.77
C ASP A 65 -10.85 3.21 1.23
N ALA A 66 -10.23 4.27 0.70
CA ALA A 66 -10.11 4.46 -0.74
C ALA A 66 -8.85 3.83 -1.33
N GLU A 67 -8.97 3.39 -2.58
CA GLU A 67 -7.81 3.08 -3.43
C GLU A 67 -6.85 4.28 -3.49
N PRO A 68 -5.54 4.06 -3.76
CA PRO A 68 -4.53 5.11 -3.85
C PRO A 68 -4.94 6.36 -4.65
N ALA A 69 -5.66 6.17 -5.77
CA ALA A 69 -6.17 7.26 -6.59
C ALA A 69 -7.32 8.05 -5.92
N GLY A 70 -8.20 7.36 -5.20
CA GLY A 70 -9.30 7.99 -4.45
C GLY A 70 -8.82 8.76 -3.21
N ALA A 71 -7.74 8.31 -2.56
CA ALA A 71 -7.10 9.04 -1.48
C ALA A 71 -6.52 10.39 -1.96
N ILE A 72 -5.89 10.41 -3.13
CA ILE A 72 -5.35 11.63 -3.74
C ILE A 72 -6.46 12.56 -4.26
N ALA A 73 -7.57 11.99 -4.75
CA ALA A 73 -8.72 12.72 -5.27
C ALA A 73 -9.65 13.31 -4.18
N GLY A 74 -9.36 13.06 -2.89
CA GLY A 74 -10.15 13.57 -1.77
C GLY A 74 -11.46 12.82 -1.53
N THR A 75 -11.64 11.63 -2.11
CA THR A 75 -12.83 10.79 -1.95
C THR A 75 -12.64 9.70 -0.90
N ALA A 76 -11.51 9.71 -0.18
CA ALA A 76 -11.24 8.80 0.93
C ALA A 76 -12.12 9.07 2.14
N HIS A 77 -12.75 8.03 2.69
CA HIS A 77 -13.25 8.07 4.05
C HIS A 77 -12.13 7.64 5.00
N TYR A 78 -11.94 8.44 6.04
CA TYR A 78 -10.94 8.18 7.06
C TYR A 78 -11.60 7.57 8.28
N THR A 79 -11.03 6.47 8.77
CA THR A 79 -11.45 5.83 10.02
C THR A 79 -10.52 6.25 11.14
N GLU A 80 -11.02 6.27 12.37
CA GLU A 80 -10.22 6.48 13.59
C GLU A 80 -9.32 5.27 13.86
N HIS A 81 -8.30 5.12 13.01
CA HIS A 81 -7.23 4.15 13.11
C HIS A 81 -5.94 4.78 12.59
N TYR A 82 -4.88 4.64 13.36
CA TYR A 82 -3.67 5.44 13.24
C TYR A 82 -2.44 4.56 13.32
N MET A 83 -1.34 5.05 12.77
CA MET A 83 -0.03 4.40 12.82
C MET A 83 1.05 5.41 13.21
N LEU A 84 2.04 4.94 13.97
CA LEU A 84 3.33 5.57 14.19
C LEU A 84 4.40 4.53 13.89
N ALA A 85 5.33 4.84 13.01
CA ALA A 85 6.31 3.87 12.57
C ALA A 85 7.70 4.47 12.38
N LEU A 86 8.71 3.68 12.76
CA LEU A 86 10.10 3.90 12.43
C LEU A 86 10.41 3.16 11.15
N THR A 87 11.08 3.83 10.21
CA THR A 87 11.53 3.23 8.94
C THR A 87 13.05 3.36 8.81
N GLY A 88 13.66 2.39 8.15
CA GLY A 88 15.05 2.43 7.74
C GLY A 88 15.18 1.99 6.29
N SER A 89 15.97 2.72 5.51
CA SER A 89 16.18 2.42 4.09
C SER A 89 17.67 2.42 3.77
N THR A 90 18.14 1.47 2.96
CA THR A 90 19.52 1.44 2.48
C THR A 90 19.57 1.25 0.96
N THR A 91 20.44 2.00 0.30
CA THR A 91 20.63 1.87 -1.16
C THR A 91 21.46 0.63 -1.46
N LEU A 92 20.89 -0.30 -2.23
CA LEU A 92 21.54 -1.53 -2.68
C LEU A 92 22.29 -1.34 -4.00
N TRP A 93 21.76 -0.49 -4.88
CA TRP A 93 22.31 -0.23 -6.21
C TRP A 93 21.86 1.13 -6.73
N LYS A 94 22.72 1.81 -7.49
CA LYS A 94 22.39 3.04 -8.23
C LYS A 94 22.76 2.87 -9.70
N SER A 95 21.92 3.38 -10.58
CA SER A 95 22.25 3.45 -12.02
C SER A 95 23.27 4.55 -12.27
N GLN A 96 24.18 4.32 -13.22
CA GLN A 96 25.16 5.32 -13.67
C GLN A 96 24.54 6.30 -14.68
N ASP A 97 23.62 5.81 -15.51
CA ASP A 97 23.06 6.58 -16.64
C ASP A 97 21.67 7.14 -16.37
N TRP A 98 20.96 6.57 -15.40
CA TRP A 98 19.58 6.93 -15.07
C TRP A 98 19.47 7.41 -13.63
N PRO A 99 18.56 8.34 -13.30
CA PRO A 99 18.34 8.79 -11.93
C PRO A 99 17.47 7.78 -11.15
N ILE A 100 17.87 6.51 -11.19
CA ILE A 100 17.21 5.35 -10.60
C ILE A 100 18.14 4.69 -9.58
N ALA A 101 17.59 4.32 -8.43
CA ALA A 101 18.26 3.48 -7.44
C ALA A 101 17.33 2.35 -6.97
N LEU A 102 17.93 1.24 -6.55
CA LEU A 102 17.27 0.16 -5.83
C LEU A 102 17.61 0.28 -4.34
N GLU A 103 16.59 0.27 -3.50
CA GLU A 103 16.69 0.40 -2.05
C GLU A 103 16.02 -0.80 -1.37
N LEU A 104 16.44 -1.10 -0.15
CA LEU A 104 15.71 -1.97 0.76
C LEU A 104 15.13 -1.11 1.87
N ASP A 105 13.81 -1.08 2.01
CA ASP A 105 13.07 -0.33 3.04
C ASP A 105 12.49 -1.31 4.06
N GLY A 106 12.71 -1.05 5.33
CA GLY A 106 12.12 -1.79 6.44
C GLY A 106 11.44 -0.85 7.41
N MET A 107 10.43 -1.35 8.14
CA MET A 107 9.77 -0.57 9.17
C MET A 107 9.31 -1.43 10.36
N VAL A 108 9.17 -0.77 11.49
CA VAL A 108 8.40 -1.24 12.65
C VAL A 108 7.40 -0.17 13.04
N GLY A 109 6.14 -0.55 13.16
CA GLY A 109 5.01 0.34 13.40
C GLY A 109 4.15 -0.12 14.56
N GLN A 110 3.57 0.85 15.28
CA GLN A 110 2.49 0.62 16.21
C GLN A 110 1.23 1.27 15.64
N GLN A 111 0.15 0.49 15.56
CA GLN A 111 -1.16 0.96 15.16
C GLN A 111 -2.09 1.07 16.38
N TRP A 112 -3.03 2.02 16.38
CA TRP A 112 -4.04 2.20 17.45
C TRP A 112 -5.37 2.76 16.90
N GLY A 113 -6.44 2.68 17.69
CA GLY A 113 -7.79 3.12 17.30
C GLY A 113 -8.75 1.94 17.25
N GLN A 114 -9.04 1.42 16.06
CA GLN A 114 -9.89 0.24 15.88
C GLN A 114 -9.29 -1.05 16.44
N ALA A 115 -7.96 -1.14 16.46
CA ALA A 115 -7.19 -2.18 17.12
C ALA A 115 -5.86 -1.62 17.62
N SER A 116 -5.18 -2.35 18.50
CA SER A 116 -3.83 -2.04 18.97
C SER A 116 -2.90 -3.17 18.56
N LEU A 117 -2.10 -2.96 17.53
CA LEU A 117 -1.23 -4.00 16.98
C LEU A 117 0.12 -3.43 16.55
N THR A 118 1.14 -4.28 16.58
CA THR A 118 2.47 -3.96 16.07
C THR A 118 2.62 -4.54 14.67
N GLU A 119 3.22 -3.79 13.77
CA GLU A 119 3.55 -4.21 12.41
C GLU A 119 5.06 -4.19 12.20
N VAL A 120 5.60 -5.19 11.51
CA VAL A 120 6.96 -5.18 10.98
C VAL A 120 6.88 -5.47 9.50
N ALA A 121 7.52 -4.66 8.68
CA ALA A 121 7.49 -4.85 7.23
C ALA A 121 8.85 -4.60 6.57
N VAL A 122 9.05 -5.21 5.40
CA VAL A 122 10.23 -5.03 4.56
C VAL A 122 9.86 -5.14 3.09
N ALA A 123 10.40 -4.26 2.25
CA ALA A 123 10.18 -4.27 0.81
C ALA A 123 11.40 -3.73 0.04
N PRO A 124 11.79 -4.33 -1.10
CA PRO A 124 12.60 -3.63 -2.08
C PRO A 124 11.82 -2.47 -2.69
N ALA A 125 12.49 -1.32 -2.85
CA ALA A 125 11.91 -0.10 -3.41
C ALA A 125 12.77 0.41 -4.57
N ILE A 126 12.12 0.88 -5.63
CA ILE A 126 12.77 1.62 -6.70
C ILE A 126 12.61 3.11 -6.39
N ARG A 127 13.72 3.84 -6.34
CA ARG A 127 13.73 5.31 -6.22
C ARG A 127 14.01 5.96 -7.56
N TRP A 128 13.16 6.90 -7.96
CA TRP A 128 13.39 7.85 -9.04
C TRP A 128 13.70 9.24 -8.49
N SER A 129 14.70 9.89 -9.06
CA SER A 129 15.21 11.20 -8.61
C SER A 129 15.28 12.26 -9.72
N GLY A 130 14.80 11.96 -10.92
CA GLY A 130 15.04 12.73 -12.14
C GLY A 130 14.06 13.86 -12.45
N PHE A 131 13.48 14.51 -11.44
CA PHE A 131 12.51 15.59 -11.67
C PHE A 131 13.20 16.88 -12.20
N PRO A 132 12.60 17.61 -13.15
CA PRO A 132 13.25 18.75 -13.81
C PRO A 132 13.43 19.98 -12.90
N TRP A 133 12.77 20.02 -11.74
CA TRP A 133 12.88 21.09 -10.74
C TRP A 133 13.80 20.74 -9.55
N ARG A 134 14.64 19.70 -9.68
CA ARG A 134 15.48 19.17 -8.59
C ARG A 134 16.37 20.22 -7.94
N ASP A 135 16.82 21.21 -8.72
CA ASP A 135 17.70 22.30 -8.24
C ASP A 135 16.96 23.34 -7.38
N VAL A 136 15.63 23.34 -7.39
CA VAL A 136 14.78 24.20 -6.54
C VAL A 136 14.20 23.41 -5.38
N LEU A 137 13.70 22.21 -5.67
CA LEU A 137 13.14 21.29 -4.69
C LEU A 137 13.53 19.87 -5.09
N ARG A 138 14.39 19.22 -4.31
CA ARG A 138 14.71 17.81 -4.56
C ARG A 138 13.47 16.99 -4.27
N THR A 139 13.00 16.30 -5.30
CA THR A 139 11.88 15.37 -5.21
C THR A 139 12.40 13.98 -5.53
N ASP A 140 12.10 13.02 -4.69
CA ASP A 140 12.38 11.60 -4.92
C ASP A 140 11.07 10.82 -4.82
N LEU A 141 10.79 9.96 -5.80
CA LEU A 141 9.62 9.07 -5.80
C LEU A 141 10.09 7.65 -5.55
N ARG A 142 9.52 6.98 -4.55
CA ARG A 142 9.80 5.57 -4.24
C ARG A 142 8.57 4.71 -4.49
N LEU A 143 8.80 3.57 -5.13
CA LEU A 143 7.78 2.57 -5.44
C LEU A 143 8.26 1.21 -4.92
N ALA A 144 7.53 0.63 -3.98
CA ALA A 144 7.76 -0.70 -3.45
C ALA A 144 6.49 -1.54 -3.71
N PRO A 145 6.37 -2.21 -4.86
CA PRO A 145 5.14 -2.92 -5.22
C PRO A 145 4.97 -4.26 -4.48
N LEU A 146 6.07 -4.83 -4.01
CA LEU A 146 6.10 -6.15 -3.39
C LEU A 146 6.97 -6.11 -2.14
N GLY A 147 6.45 -6.67 -1.06
CA GLY A 147 7.10 -6.72 0.24
C GLY A 147 6.38 -7.68 1.16
N ILE A 148 6.87 -7.82 2.39
CA ILE A 148 6.24 -8.66 3.40
C ILE A 148 5.98 -7.79 4.62
N SER A 149 4.75 -7.81 5.12
CA SER A 149 4.33 -7.23 6.38
C SER A 149 3.79 -8.32 7.29
N TYR A 150 4.13 -8.25 8.58
CA TYR A 150 3.64 -9.12 9.62
C TYR A 150 3.11 -8.29 10.78
N THR A 151 1.89 -8.56 11.21
CA THR A 151 1.30 -7.95 12.40
C THR A 151 1.24 -8.87 13.61
N SER A 152 1.22 -8.31 14.82
CA SER A 152 1.05 -9.09 16.06
C SER A 152 -0.31 -9.82 16.09
N GLU A 153 -1.33 -9.19 15.52
CA GLU A 153 -2.71 -9.67 15.46
C GLU A 153 -3.31 -9.36 14.08
N VAL A 154 -4.38 -10.09 13.70
CA VAL A 154 -5.13 -9.79 12.47
C VAL A 154 -5.99 -8.56 12.72
N GLY A 155 -5.75 -7.49 11.96
CA GLY A 155 -6.49 -6.23 12.05
C GLY A 155 -7.99 -6.43 11.78
N PRO A 156 -8.89 -5.66 12.41
CA PRO A 156 -10.34 -5.79 12.16
C PRO A 156 -10.72 -5.52 10.70
N MET A 157 -10.00 -4.62 10.04
CA MET A 157 -10.18 -4.23 8.63
C MET A 157 -9.75 -5.35 7.67
N GLU A 158 -8.85 -6.22 8.12
CA GLU A 158 -8.26 -7.33 7.35
C GLU A 158 -8.98 -8.66 7.55
N ARG A 159 -10.15 -8.64 8.21
CA ARG A 159 -10.96 -9.83 8.40
C ARG A 159 -12.01 -9.91 7.30
N GLY A 160 -12.06 -11.05 6.64
CA GLY A 160 -13.12 -11.39 5.71
C GLY A 160 -14.49 -11.53 6.38
N ALA A 161 -15.53 -11.76 5.58
CA ALA A 161 -16.91 -11.89 6.08
C ALA A 161 -17.10 -13.04 7.09
N ASN A 162 -16.22 -14.05 7.07
CA ASN A 162 -16.20 -15.16 8.02
C ASN A 162 -15.40 -14.86 9.31
N GLY A 163 -14.91 -13.62 9.46
CA GLY A 163 -14.08 -13.17 10.59
C GLY A 163 -12.61 -13.62 10.53
N GLN A 164 -12.20 -14.34 9.49
CA GLN A 164 -10.83 -14.82 9.32
C GLN A 164 -9.96 -13.81 8.57
N GLY A 165 -8.67 -13.83 8.84
CA GLY A 165 -7.65 -13.07 8.11
C GLY A 165 -6.27 -13.64 8.44
N THR A 166 -5.21 -12.99 7.97
CA THR A 166 -3.84 -13.43 8.21
C THR A 166 -2.99 -12.28 8.74
N ARG A 167 -2.00 -12.61 9.57
CA ARG A 167 -1.03 -11.64 10.08
C ARG A 167 0.02 -11.27 9.04
N THR A 168 0.30 -12.18 8.12
CA THR A 168 1.29 -11.97 7.05
C THR A 168 0.60 -11.56 5.77
N LEU A 169 0.91 -10.36 5.28
CA LEU A 169 0.39 -9.79 4.05
C LEU A 169 1.52 -9.19 3.20
N ASN A 170 1.19 -8.87 1.95
CA ASN A 170 2.08 -8.09 1.11
C ASN A 170 2.17 -6.68 1.66
N PHE A 171 3.38 -6.13 1.68
CA PHE A 171 3.62 -4.72 1.96
C PHE A 171 3.90 -3.98 0.66
N LEU A 172 3.12 -2.96 0.38
CA LEU A 172 3.31 -2.06 -0.75
C LEU A 172 3.35 -0.62 -0.25
N PHE A 173 4.21 0.19 -0.85
CA PHE A 173 4.11 1.64 -0.68
C PHE A 173 4.47 2.45 -1.91
N ILE A 174 3.87 3.63 -1.98
CA ILE A 174 4.26 4.74 -2.87
C ILE A 174 4.64 5.91 -1.97
N GLU A 175 5.81 6.50 -2.19
CA GLU A 175 6.28 7.61 -1.37
C GLU A 175 6.86 8.73 -2.22
N ALA A 176 6.43 9.96 -1.98
CA ALA A 176 7.07 11.16 -2.48
C ALA A 176 7.83 11.84 -1.34
N ALA A 177 9.14 12.00 -1.51
CA ALA A 177 10.02 12.67 -0.56
C ALA A 177 10.53 13.99 -1.13
N PHE A 178 10.66 14.99 -0.26
CA PHE A 178 11.00 16.36 -0.58
C PHE A 178 12.12 16.84 0.33
N SER A 179 13.18 17.41 -0.25
CA SER A 179 14.28 18.03 0.48
C SER A 179 14.77 19.30 -0.21
N ARG A 180 15.46 20.15 0.56
CA ARG A 180 16.11 21.33 -0.01
C ARG A 180 17.38 20.92 -0.75
N PRO A 181 17.74 21.57 -1.87
CA PRO A 181 18.96 21.27 -2.62
C PRO A 181 20.23 21.29 -1.77
N HIS A 182 20.30 22.20 -0.79
CA HIS A 182 21.47 22.42 0.07
C HIS A 182 21.49 21.55 1.34
N THR A 183 20.40 20.86 1.66
CA THR A 183 20.29 19.94 2.81
C THR A 183 19.54 18.66 2.40
N PRO A 184 20.07 17.89 1.43
CA PRO A 184 19.41 16.71 0.87
C PRO A 184 19.30 15.51 1.83
N GLU A 185 20.00 15.57 2.96
CA GLU A 185 20.01 14.59 4.04
C GLU A 185 18.75 14.63 4.90
N HIS A 186 17.98 15.73 4.87
CA HIS A 186 16.72 15.90 5.60
C HIS A 186 15.55 15.92 4.62
N GLU A 187 14.71 14.89 4.67
CA GLU A 187 13.52 14.78 3.83
C GLU A 187 12.25 14.86 4.67
N PHE A 188 11.25 15.55 4.12
CA PHE A 188 9.86 15.31 4.46
C PHE A 188 9.27 14.36 3.41
N PHE A 189 8.42 13.42 3.80
CA PHE A 189 7.78 12.52 2.85
C PHE A 189 6.30 12.30 3.12
N VAL A 190 5.58 12.01 2.04
CA VAL A 190 4.20 11.52 2.04
C VAL A 190 4.22 10.11 1.51
N ARG A 191 3.64 9.16 2.24
CA ARG A 191 3.64 7.73 1.93
C ARG A 191 2.21 7.20 1.93
N LEU A 192 1.83 6.51 0.87
CA LEU A 192 0.70 5.59 0.87
C LEU A 192 1.23 4.23 1.31
N HIS A 193 0.86 3.83 2.52
CA HIS A 193 1.21 2.54 3.11
C HIS A 193 0.05 1.58 2.88
N HIS A 194 0.28 0.50 2.15
CA HIS A 194 -0.75 -0.46 1.78
C HIS A 194 -0.33 -1.88 2.16
N ARG A 195 -1.24 -2.61 2.77
CA ARG A 195 -1.12 -4.05 3.03
C ARG A 195 -2.18 -4.77 2.22
N CYS A 196 -1.91 -5.93 1.63
CA CYS A 196 -2.95 -6.71 0.96
C CYS A 196 -2.63 -8.20 0.79
N ALA A 197 -3.65 -8.99 0.44
CA ALA A 197 -3.52 -10.42 0.19
C ALA A 197 -2.96 -10.77 -1.22
N ILE A 198 -2.71 -9.77 -2.08
CA ILE A 198 -2.39 -9.90 -3.52
C ILE A 198 -3.38 -10.83 -4.25
N TYR A 199 -4.58 -10.35 -4.61
CA TYR A 199 -5.56 -11.13 -5.40
C TYR A 199 -5.74 -12.58 -4.89
N ASP A 200 -5.92 -12.73 -3.57
CA ASP A 200 -6.04 -14.00 -2.87
C ASP A 200 -4.81 -14.96 -2.88
N LEU A 201 -3.66 -14.52 -3.38
CA LEU A 201 -2.44 -15.35 -3.46
C LEU A 201 -1.90 -15.71 -2.06
N LEU A 202 -2.00 -14.78 -1.10
CA LEU A 202 -1.55 -15.01 0.28
C LEU A 202 -2.63 -15.62 1.17
N ASN A 203 -3.91 -15.38 0.86
CA ASN A 203 -5.06 -16.01 1.51
C ASN A 203 -6.34 -15.72 0.72
N SER A 204 -7.38 -16.56 0.84
CA SER A 204 -8.64 -16.41 0.11
C SER A 204 -9.82 -16.01 1.01
N HIS A 205 -9.59 -15.25 2.08
CA HIS A 205 -10.66 -14.87 3.02
C HIS A 205 -11.54 -13.71 2.51
N GLY A 206 -11.23 -13.12 1.35
CA GLY A 206 -11.89 -11.89 0.87
C GLY A 206 -11.57 -10.67 1.73
N ALA A 207 -10.45 -10.72 2.46
CA ALA A 207 -9.97 -9.67 3.33
C ALA A 207 -9.39 -8.50 2.53
N ASN A 208 -9.88 -7.30 2.80
CA ASN A 208 -9.35 -6.08 2.22
C ASN A 208 -8.16 -5.61 3.06
N GLY A 209 -7.19 -5.06 2.37
CA GLY A 209 -5.98 -4.52 2.96
C GLY A 209 -6.18 -3.44 4.01
N GLU A 210 -5.08 -3.05 4.63
CA GLU A 210 -5.00 -1.80 5.38
C GLU A 210 -4.26 -0.73 4.59
N ASP A 211 -4.85 0.45 4.51
CA ASP A 211 -4.35 1.59 3.77
C ASP A 211 -4.16 2.77 4.71
N PHE A 212 -2.97 3.35 4.76
CA PHE A 212 -2.68 4.56 5.52
C PHE A 212 -2.05 5.63 4.64
N LEU A 213 -2.66 6.83 4.67
CA LEU A 213 -2.00 8.03 4.20
C LEU A 213 -1.11 8.55 5.32
N SER A 214 0.18 8.61 5.04
CA SER A 214 1.22 8.85 6.03
C SER A 214 2.11 10.03 5.68
N PHE A 215 2.59 10.70 6.72
CA PHE A 215 3.51 11.83 6.66
C PHE A 215 4.70 11.55 7.57
N GLY A 216 5.90 11.85 7.09
CA GLY A 216 7.11 11.53 7.85
C GLY A 216 8.31 12.42 7.56
N LEU A 217 9.33 12.20 8.38
CA LEU A 217 10.65 12.80 8.27
C LEU A 217 11.70 11.69 8.13
N ARG A 218 12.69 11.90 7.26
CA ARG A 218 13.81 10.97 7.05
C ARG A 218 15.15 11.71 7.12
N PHE A 219 16.13 11.06 7.73
CA PHE A 219 17.51 11.52 7.91
C PHE A 219 18.47 10.52 7.25
N LYS A 220 19.30 10.99 6.33
CA LYS A 220 20.27 10.18 5.57
C LYS A 220 21.69 10.32 6.13
N PHE A 221 22.51 9.27 6.00
CA PHE A 221 23.90 9.21 6.42
C PHE A 221 24.72 8.23 5.58
#